data_AF-A0A1M6UPX2-F1
#
_entry.id   AF-A0A1M6UPX2-F1
#
_cell.length_a   1.000
_cell.length_b   1.000
_cell.length_c   1.000
_cell.angle_alpha   90.00
_cell.angle_beta   90.00
_cell.angle_gamma   90.00
#
_symmetry.space_group_name_H-M   'P 1'
#
loop_
_entity.id
_entity.type
_entity.pdbx_description
1 polymer ?
#
loop_
_entity_poly.entity_id
_entity_poly.type
_entity_poly.pdbx_seq_one_letter_code
_entity_poly.pdbx_strand_id
1 'polypeptide(L)'
;MATIGFDEQIEQIVKQLTEKINMAISFALDESKSFELAEAIFNEAITVLEYYQCGDTAAEQLINFSKITYFRKECRKALLFATDAVEKSVTDNVREKASNNLHDMAFKLLEYIVINDKGQINVTFDDVQSFLVPQDYCNALQKAYEARNLIKTKNDLVFVTNALKKLSMEVLRQGLRQEKDGHFADSLSLLKNVLPFLNVKRAEIVNKEIEKMEGISNAV
;
A
#
# COMPACT_ATOMS: atom_id res chain seq x y z
N MET A 1 4.42 -31.41 39.74
CA MET A 1 3.01 -31.56 39.31
C MET A 1 2.32 -30.24 38.96
N ALA A 2 2.90 -29.06 39.20
CA ALA A 2 2.26 -27.78 38.86
C ALA A 2 2.43 -27.32 37.39
N THR A 3 3.36 -27.90 36.63
CA THR A 3 3.66 -27.51 35.24
C THR A 3 2.73 -28.15 34.20
N ILE A 4 2.26 -29.38 34.43
CA ILE A 4 1.41 -30.13 33.48
C ILE A 4 0.08 -29.40 33.22
N GLY A 5 -0.52 -28.81 34.24
CA GLY A 5 -1.78 -28.06 34.09
C GLY A 5 -1.64 -26.70 33.40
N PHE A 6 -0.43 -26.10 33.38
CA PHE A 6 -0.18 -24.83 32.72
C PHE A 6 0.07 -25.03 31.22
N ASP A 7 0.84 -26.06 30.86
CA ASP A 7 1.11 -26.42 29.47
C ASP A 7 -0.20 -26.83 28.74
N GLU A 8 -1.08 -27.60 29.41
CA GLU A 8 -2.41 -27.95 28.88
C GLU A 8 -3.32 -26.72 28.69
N GLN A 9 -3.23 -25.71 29.55
CA GLN A 9 -3.98 -24.46 29.42
C GLN A 9 -3.48 -23.63 28.22
N ILE A 10 -2.16 -23.55 28.02
CA ILE A 10 -1.57 -22.88 26.86
C ILE A 10 -2.02 -23.57 25.58
N GLU A 11 -1.97 -24.91 25.53
CA GLU A 11 -2.39 -25.67 24.34
C GLU A 11 -3.87 -25.43 23.99
N GLN A 12 -4.75 -25.37 25.00
CA GLN A 12 -6.16 -25.03 24.79
C GLN A 12 -6.35 -23.61 24.25
N ILE A 13 -5.62 -22.63 24.78
CA ILE A 13 -5.67 -21.23 24.29
C ILE A 13 -5.22 -21.15 22.83
N VAL A 14 -4.09 -21.78 22.50
CA VAL A 14 -3.56 -21.80 21.12
C VAL A 14 -4.56 -22.43 20.16
N LYS A 15 -5.20 -23.54 20.57
CA LYS A 15 -6.22 -24.21 19.76
C LYS A 15 -7.44 -23.29 19.52
N GLN A 16 -7.97 -22.66 20.57
CA GLN A 16 -9.11 -21.75 20.45
C GLN A 16 -8.78 -20.54 19.55
N LEU A 17 -7.57 -19.99 19.66
CA LEU A 17 -7.12 -18.88 18.80
C LEU A 17 -7.03 -19.30 17.34
N THR A 18 -6.45 -20.48 17.08
CA THR A 18 -6.34 -21.03 15.74
C THR A 18 -7.72 -21.23 15.10
N GLU A 19 -8.67 -21.78 15.86
CA GLU A 19 -10.06 -21.96 15.41
C GLU A 19 -10.74 -20.62 15.11
N LYS A 20 -10.58 -19.60 15.98
CA LYS A 20 -11.14 -18.26 15.75
C LYS A 20 -10.56 -17.57 14.51
N ILE A 21 -9.25 -17.61 14.33
CA ILE A 21 -8.59 -17.01 13.16
C ILE A 21 -9.07 -17.70 11.88
N ASN A 22 -9.12 -19.03 11.86
CA ASN A 22 -9.61 -19.79 10.70
C ASN A 22 -11.08 -19.48 10.41
N MET A 23 -11.91 -19.33 11.44
CA MET A 23 -13.31 -18.92 11.29
C MET A 23 -13.43 -17.53 10.69
N ALA A 24 -12.67 -16.55 11.19
CA ALA A 24 -12.64 -15.20 10.64
C ALA A 24 -12.21 -15.19 9.17
N ILE A 25 -11.15 -15.92 8.82
CA ILE A 25 -10.68 -16.06 7.44
C ILE A 25 -11.76 -16.68 6.56
N SER A 26 -12.38 -17.77 7.01
CA SER A 26 -13.45 -18.43 6.26
C SER A 26 -14.65 -17.51 6.03
N PHE A 27 -15.01 -16.70 7.02
CA PHE A 27 -16.13 -15.75 6.91
C PHE A 27 -15.78 -14.57 6.01
N ALA A 28 -14.53 -14.10 6.05
CA ALA A 28 -14.07 -13.04 5.17
C ALA A 28 -14.01 -13.49 3.71
N LEU A 29 -13.72 -14.78 3.45
CA LEU A 29 -13.71 -15.36 2.10
C LEU A 29 -15.10 -15.70 1.55
N ASP A 30 -16.09 -15.92 2.42
CA ASP A 30 -17.47 -16.19 2.00
C ASP A 30 -18.18 -14.87 1.64
N GLU A 31 -18.40 -14.64 0.35
CA GLU A 31 -19.00 -13.38 -0.10
C GLU A 31 -20.43 -13.15 0.38
N SER A 32 -21.14 -14.22 0.79
CA SER A 32 -22.49 -14.14 1.35
C SER A 32 -22.54 -13.65 2.79
N LYS A 33 -21.39 -13.60 3.48
CA LYS A 33 -21.28 -13.14 4.87
C LYS A 33 -20.86 -11.67 4.93
N SER A 34 -21.34 -10.99 5.97
CA SER A 34 -20.86 -9.64 6.28
C SER A 34 -19.38 -9.72 6.67
N PHE A 35 -18.58 -8.84 6.07
CA PHE A 35 -17.17 -8.68 6.45
C PHE A 35 -17.02 -8.23 7.91
N GLU A 36 -17.97 -7.45 8.44
CA GLU A 36 -17.95 -6.95 9.82
C GLU A 36 -17.93 -8.09 10.85
N LEU A 37 -18.60 -9.21 10.55
CA LEU A 37 -18.60 -10.38 11.42
C LEU A 37 -17.24 -11.08 11.43
N ALA A 38 -16.60 -11.18 10.26
CA ALA A 38 -15.25 -11.73 10.14
C ALA A 38 -14.23 -10.85 10.90
N GLU A 39 -14.34 -9.53 10.74
CA GLU A 39 -13.53 -8.54 11.43
C GLU A 39 -13.68 -8.60 12.96
N ALA A 40 -14.90 -8.72 13.47
CA ALA A 40 -15.15 -8.84 14.90
C ALA A 40 -14.47 -10.09 15.51
N ILE A 41 -14.65 -11.25 14.88
CA ILE A 41 -14.03 -12.51 15.32
C ILE A 41 -12.50 -12.42 15.26
N PHE A 42 -11.97 -11.79 14.21
CA PHE A 42 -10.54 -11.60 14.05
C PHE A 42 -9.95 -10.70 15.14
N ASN A 43 -10.59 -9.56 15.42
CA ASN A 43 -10.13 -8.62 16.44
C ASN A 43 -10.14 -9.22 17.85
N GLU A 44 -11.09 -10.11 18.17
CA GLU A 44 -11.06 -10.87 19.41
C GLU A 44 -9.80 -11.74 19.52
N ALA A 45 -9.42 -12.44 18.43
CA ALA A 45 -8.22 -13.28 18.44
C ALA A 45 -6.94 -12.43 18.58
N ILE A 46 -6.86 -11.28 17.90
CA ILE A 46 -5.74 -10.35 18.02
C ILE A 46 -5.61 -9.80 19.44
N THR A 47 -6.73 -9.39 20.06
CA THR A 47 -6.74 -8.88 21.44
C THR A 47 -6.17 -9.90 22.44
N VAL A 48 -6.47 -11.18 22.25
CA VAL A 48 -5.94 -12.24 23.10
C VAL A 48 -4.43 -12.43 22.86
N LEU A 49 -3.97 -12.43 21.62
CA LEU A 49 -2.54 -12.51 21.30
C LEU A 49 -1.76 -11.33 21.92
N GLU A 50 -2.33 -10.12 21.89
CA GLU A 50 -1.74 -8.95 22.53
C GLU A 50 -1.68 -9.09 24.05
N TYR A 51 -2.75 -9.57 24.68
CA TYR A 51 -2.80 -9.80 26.12
C TYR A 51 -1.67 -10.73 26.59
N TYR A 52 -1.34 -11.75 25.79
CA TYR A 52 -0.23 -12.68 26.04
C TYR A 52 1.11 -12.24 25.45
N GLN A 53 1.24 -11.00 24.98
CA GLN A 53 2.47 -10.42 24.41
C GLN A 53 3.02 -11.17 23.18
N CYS A 54 2.15 -11.84 22.43
CA CYS A 54 2.49 -12.55 21.19
C CYS A 54 2.49 -11.60 19.97
N GLY A 55 3.22 -10.47 20.06
CA GLY A 55 3.17 -9.39 19.07
C GLY A 55 3.52 -9.83 17.64
N ASP A 56 4.59 -10.61 17.47
CA ASP A 56 4.98 -11.13 16.14
C ASP A 56 3.92 -12.06 15.54
N THR A 57 3.31 -12.93 16.35
CA THR A 57 2.21 -13.78 15.88
C THR A 57 1.00 -12.93 15.47
N ALA A 58 0.64 -11.92 16.27
CA ALA A 58 -0.43 -11.00 15.93
C ALA A 58 -0.13 -10.25 14.62
N ALA A 59 1.09 -9.76 14.43
CA ALA A 59 1.53 -9.10 13.21
C ALA A 59 1.44 -10.01 11.99
N GLU A 60 1.87 -11.28 12.08
CA GLU A 60 1.73 -12.24 10.99
C GLU A 60 0.26 -12.50 10.62
N GLN A 61 -0.63 -12.60 11.61
CA GLN A 61 -2.06 -12.75 11.33
C GLN A 61 -2.66 -11.49 10.69
N LEU A 62 -2.25 -10.30 11.14
CA LEU A 62 -2.68 -9.02 10.57
C LEU A 62 -2.21 -8.86 9.12
N ILE A 63 -0.98 -9.26 8.79
CA ILE A 63 -0.49 -9.33 7.40
C ILE A 63 -1.43 -10.19 6.56
N ASN A 64 -1.76 -11.40 7.02
CA ASN A 64 -2.62 -12.31 6.26
C ASN A 64 -4.04 -11.78 6.11
N PHE A 65 -4.62 -11.25 7.19
CA PHE A 65 -5.98 -10.73 7.19
C PHE A 65 -6.10 -9.44 6.36
N SER A 66 -5.07 -8.59 6.33
CA SER A 66 -5.01 -7.41 5.46
C SER A 66 -5.17 -7.78 3.98
N LYS A 67 -4.54 -8.88 3.53
CA LYS A 67 -4.64 -9.37 2.15
C LYS A 67 -6.06 -9.83 1.82
N ILE A 68 -6.68 -10.57 2.72
CA ILE A 68 -8.07 -11.04 2.56
C ILE A 68 -9.03 -9.86 2.53
N THR A 69 -8.83 -8.89 3.43
CA THR A 69 -9.60 -7.64 3.49
C THR A 69 -9.50 -6.85 2.19
N TYR A 70 -8.29 -6.79 1.61
CA TYR A 70 -8.06 -6.20 0.30
C TYR A 70 -8.81 -6.96 -0.82
N PHE A 71 -8.82 -8.30 -0.81
CA PHE A 71 -9.60 -9.09 -1.78
C PHE A 71 -11.11 -8.81 -1.71
N ARG A 72 -11.64 -8.54 -0.51
CA ARG A 72 -13.04 -8.11 -0.30
C ARG A 72 -13.31 -6.66 -0.71
N LYS A 73 -12.30 -5.94 -1.20
CA LYS A 73 -12.35 -4.53 -1.60
C LYS A 73 -12.60 -3.56 -0.44
N GLU A 74 -12.37 -4.02 0.79
CA GLU A 74 -12.43 -3.21 2.02
C GLU A 74 -11.10 -2.46 2.22
N CYS A 75 -10.67 -1.72 1.19
CA CYS A 75 -9.27 -1.32 1.03
C CYS A 75 -8.73 -0.40 2.15
N ARG A 76 -9.56 0.45 2.76
CA ARG A 76 -9.15 1.25 3.95
C ARG A 76 -8.88 0.38 5.16
N LYS A 77 -9.75 -0.61 5.42
CA LYS A 77 -9.55 -1.58 6.51
C LYS A 77 -8.31 -2.44 6.26
N ALA A 78 -8.06 -2.80 5.00
CA ALA A 78 -6.87 -3.54 4.63
C ALA A 78 -5.58 -2.76 4.97
N LEU A 79 -5.53 -1.47 4.65
CA LEU A 79 -4.42 -0.58 5.03
C LEU A 79 -4.27 -0.44 6.54
N LEU A 80 -5.40 -0.34 7.28
CA LEU A 80 -5.38 -0.29 8.74
C LEU A 80 -4.74 -1.56 9.32
N PHE A 81 -5.20 -2.76 8.92
CA PHE A 81 -4.61 -4.01 9.39
C PHE A 81 -3.13 -4.15 9.01
N ALA A 82 -2.73 -3.69 7.82
CA ALA A 82 -1.33 -3.70 7.42
C ALA A 82 -0.46 -2.74 8.25
N THR A 83 -1.00 -1.57 8.61
CA THR A 83 -0.33 -0.60 9.50
C THR A 83 -0.19 -1.16 10.91
N ASP A 84 -1.28 -1.69 11.46
CA ASP A 84 -1.32 -2.37 12.75
C ASP A 84 -0.29 -3.51 12.84
N ALA A 85 -0.07 -4.25 11.74
CA ALA A 85 0.93 -5.31 11.70
C ALA A 85 2.35 -4.78 11.93
N VAL A 86 2.69 -3.61 11.36
CA VAL A 86 4.00 -2.98 11.55
C VAL A 86 4.17 -2.55 13.01
N GLU A 87 3.14 -1.94 13.60
CA GLU A 87 3.16 -1.46 14.98
C GLU A 87 3.32 -2.60 16.00
N LYS A 88 2.67 -3.74 15.74
CA LYS A 88 2.67 -4.91 16.64
C LYS A 88 3.89 -5.81 16.46
N SER A 89 4.69 -5.59 15.41
CA SER A 89 5.91 -6.34 15.14
C SER A 89 6.97 -6.04 16.21
N VAL A 90 7.46 -7.10 16.86
CA VAL A 90 8.49 -7.05 17.89
C VAL A 90 9.87 -7.24 17.26
N THR A 91 10.04 -8.28 16.44
CA THR A 91 11.31 -8.57 15.79
C THR A 91 11.47 -7.82 14.46
N ASP A 92 12.72 -7.51 14.11
CA ASP A 92 13.02 -6.77 12.88
C ASP A 92 12.60 -7.52 11.62
N ASN A 93 12.75 -8.85 11.59
CA ASN A 93 12.31 -9.69 10.48
C ASN A 93 10.80 -9.61 10.25
N VAL A 94 9.99 -9.65 11.31
CA VAL A 94 8.52 -9.54 11.18
C VAL A 94 8.13 -8.12 10.81
N ARG A 95 8.80 -7.11 11.39
CA ARG A 95 8.57 -5.70 11.06
C ARG A 95 8.87 -5.39 9.59
N GLU A 96 9.95 -5.93 9.05
CA GLU A 96 10.32 -5.79 7.64
C GLU A 96 9.25 -6.42 6.73
N LYS A 97 8.81 -7.65 7.04
CA LYS A 97 7.71 -8.30 6.31
C LYS A 97 6.41 -7.50 6.36
N ALA A 98 6.05 -6.96 7.52
CA ALA A 98 4.86 -6.13 7.68
C ALA A 98 4.96 -4.83 6.87
N SER A 99 6.12 -4.17 6.92
CA SER A 99 6.39 -2.93 6.20
C SER A 99 6.34 -3.14 4.69
N ASN A 100 6.93 -4.23 4.20
CA ASN A 100 6.87 -4.61 2.79
C ASN A 100 5.43 -4.90 2.35
N ASN A 101 4.64 -5.61 3.17
CA ASN A 101 3.23 -5.86 2.88
C ASN A 101 2.40 -4.56 2.80
N LEU A 102 2.61 -3.63 3.73
CA LEU A 102 1.95 -2.33 3.75
C LEU A 102 2.31 -1.51 2.50
N HIS A 103 3.60 -1.46 2.17
CA HIS A 103 4.10 -0.77 0.99
C HIS A 103 3.55 -1.36 -0.31
N ASP A 104 3.62 -2.68 -0.49
CA ASP A 104 3.09 -3.37 -1.67
C ASP A 104 1.59 -3.12 -1.85
N MET A 105 0.84 -3.10 -0.75
CA MET A 105 -0.60 -2.81 -0.78
C MET A 105 -0.88 -1.36 -1.16
N ALA A 106 -0.16 -0.41 -0.58
CA ALA A 106 -0.26 1.01 -0.94
C ALA A 106 0.07 1.23 -2.42
N PHE A 107 1.12 0.58 -2.92
CA PHE A 107 1.51 0.62 -4.33
C PHE A 107 0.40 0.08 -5.24
N LYS A 108 -0.19 -1.07 -4.89
CA LYS A 108 -1.32 -1.64 -5.63
C LYS A 108 -2.51 -0.70 -5.65
N LEU A 109 -2.86 -0.12 -4.51
CA LEU A 109 -3.98 0.82 -4.41
C LEU A 109 -3.72 2.11 -5.19
N LEU A 110 -2.48 2.62 -5.24
CA LEU A 110 -2.11 3.73 -6.13
C LEU A 110 -2.44 3.41 -7.59
N GLU A 111 -2.06 2.22 -8.08
CA GLU A 111 -2.40 1.78 -9.44
C GLU A 111 -3.93 1.84 -9.66
N TYR A 112 -4.73 1.37 -8.69
CA TYR A 112 -6.20 1.45 -8.77
C TYR A 112 -6.76 2.87 -8.75
N ILE A 113 -6.32 3.73 -7.82
CA ILE A 113 -6.81 5.11 -7.68
C ILE A 113 -6.59 5.88 -8.98
N VAL A 114 -5.43 5.69 -9.59
CA VAL A 114 -5.06 6.39 -10.81
C VAL A 114 -5.85 5.86 -12.01
N ILE A 115 -6.16 4.58 -12.04
CA ILE A 115 -6.89 3.95 -13.14
C ILE A 115 -8.41 4.11 -13.03
N ASN A 116 -8.97 4.13 -11.83
CA ASN A 116 -10.40 4.00 -11.60
C ASN A 116 -11.10 5.37 -11.54
N ASP A 117 -11.81 5.73 -12.61
CA ASP A 117 -12.60 6.97 -12.69
C ASP A 117 -14.04 6.81 -12.16
N LYS A 118 -14.42 5.60 -11.70
CA LYS A 118 -15.82 5.23 -11.42
C LYS A 118 -16.16 5.02 -9.95
N GLY A 119 -15.28 5.39 -9.01
CA GLY A 119 -15.61 5.37 -7.57
C GLY A 119 -15.97 4.00 -6.99
N GLN A 120 -15.55 2.90 -7.63
CA GLN A 120 -15.89 1.54 -7.16
C GLN A 120 -15.11 1.11 -5.91
N ILE A 121 -14.03 1.83 -5.56
CA ILE A 121 -13.21 1.56 -4.38
C ILE A 121 -13.13 2.85 -3.58
N ASN A 122 -13.52 2.80 -2.30
CA ASN A 122 -13.53 3.95 -1.40
C ASN A 122 -12.13 4.18 -0.78
N VAL A 123 -11.14 4.43 -1.63
CA VAL A 123 -9.77 4.78 -1.25
C VAL A 123 -9.30 5.95 -2.09
N THR A 124 -8.59 6.86 -1.45
CA THR A 124 -8.08 8.11 -2.02
C THR A 124 -6.57 8.17 -1.94
N PHE A 125 -5.98 9.13 -2.65
CA PHE A 125 -4.54 9.35 -2.61
C PHE A 125 -4.02 9.60 -1.18
N ASP A 126 -4.79 10.34 -0.38
CA ASP A 126 -4.40 10.67 0.99
C ASP A 126 -4.31 9.44 1.89
N ASP A 127 -5.07 8.38 1.59
CA ASP A 127 -5.05 7.13 2.34
C ASP A 127 -3.75 6.33 2.12
N VAL A 128 -3.04 6.53 1.00
CA VAL A 128 -1.87 5.70 0.62
C VAL A 128 -0.55 6.46 0.57
N GLN A 129 -0.57 7.79 0.44
CA GLN A 129 0.63 8.60 0.18
C GLN A 129 1.73 8.47 1.24
N SER A 130 1.39 8.22 2.50
CA SER A 130 2.37 8.10 3.59
C SER A 130 3.19 6.81 3.54
N PHE A 131 2.76 5.83 2.74
CA PHE A 131 3.40 4.52 2.61
C PHE A 131 4.16 4.35 1.29
N LEU A 132 4.10 5.38 0.43
CA LEU A 132 4.72 5.40 -0.88
C LEU A 132 6.00 6.23 -0.82
N VAL A 133 7.00 5.80 -1.58
CA VAL A 133 8.21 6.57 -1.83
C VAL A 133 8.14 7.23 -3.21
N PRO A 134 8.87 8.34 -3.44
CA PRO A 134 8.95 9.00 -4.75
C PRO A 134 9.12 8.04 -5.95
N GLN A 135 9.97 7.01 -5.78
CA GLN A 135 10.26 6.04 -6.82
C GLN A 135 9.04 5.20 -7.25
N ASP A 136 8.06 5.02 -6.37
CA ASP A 136 6.85 4.25 -6.68
C ASP A 136 6.03 4.90 -7.79
N TYR A 137 5.92 6.23 -7.75
CA TYR A 137 5.19 6.97 -8.78
C TYR A 137 5.86 6.84 -10.14
N CYS A 138 7.20 6.88 -10.17
CA CYS A 138 7.99 6.64 -11.37
C CYS A 138 7.81 5.20 -11.89
N ASN A 139 7.85 4.21 -10.99
CA ASN A 139 7.68 2.80 -11.33
C ASN A 139 6.28 2.53 -11.90
N ALA A 140 5.24 3.09 -11.29
CA ALA A 140 3.87 2.99 -11.78
C ALA A 140 3.73 3.64 -13.17
N LEU A 141 4.33 4.82 -13.38
CA LEU A 141 4.34 5.52 -14.67
C LEU A 141 5.02 4.70 -15.76
N GLN A 142 6.19 4.12 -15.46
CA GLN A 142 6.94 3.26 -16.37
C GLN A 142 6.14 2.01 -16.75
N LYS A 143 5.53 1.31 -15.78
CA LYS A 143 4.65 0.15 -16.04
C LYS A 143 3.47 0.50 -16.95
N ALA A 144 2.82 1.65 -16.70
CA ALA A 144 1.73 2.12 -17.54
C ALA A 144 2.20 2.44 -18.98
N TYR A 145 3.45 2.89 -19.14
CA TYR A 145 4.03 3.14 -20.47
C TYR A 145 4.32 1.84 -21.21
N GLU A 146 4.91 0.85 -20.54
CA GLU A 146 5.19 -0.47 -21.10
C GLU A 146 3.90 -1.21 -21.49
N ALA A 147 2.82 -1.00 -20.75
CA ALA A 147 1.49 -1.56 -21.07
C ALA A 147 0.96 -1.12 -22.45
N ARG A 148 1.51 -0.06 -23.07
CA ARG A 148 1.18 0.32 -24.45
C ARG A 148 1.47 -0.79 -25.45
N ASN A 149 2.48 -1.62 -25.19
CA ASN A 149 2.84 -2.75 -26.05
C ASN A 149 1.80 -3.87 -26.04
N LEU A 150 0.85 -3.84 -25.10
CA LEU A 150 -0.20 -4.85 -24.91
C LEU A 150 -1.57 -4.39 -25.41
N ILE A 151 -1.67 -3.19 -25.99
CA ILE A 151 -2.93 -2.62 -26.50
C ILE A 151 -3.46 -3.46 -27.65
N LYS A 152 -4.68 -4.00 -27.50
CA LYS A 152 -5.37 -4.77 -28.55
C LYS A 152 -6.65 -4.09 -29.02
N THR A 153 -7.25 -3.25 -28.17
CA THR A 153 -8.53 -2.60 -28.43
C THR A 153 -8.47 -1.08 -28.25
N LYS A 154 -9.46 -0.38 -28.81
CA LYS A 154 -9.64 1.07 -28.60
C LYS A 154 -9.88 1.41 -27.12
N ASN A 155 -10.51 0.51 -26.38
CA ASN A 155 -10.74 0.67 -24.95
C ASN A 155 -9.41 0.60 -24.17
N ASP A 156 -8.53 -0.33 -24.53
CA ASP A 156 -7.18 -0.43 -23.94
C ASP A 156 -6.37 0.84 -24.19
N LEU A 157 -6.45 1.38 -25.41
CA LEU A 157 -5.77 2.63 -25.77
C LEU A 157 -6.25 3.81 -24.91
N VAL A 158 -7.56 3.99 -24.78
CA VAL A 158 -8.15 5.06 -23.96
C VAL A 158 -7.74 4.88 -22.50
N PHE A 159 -7.80 3.64 -21.99
CA PHE A 159 -7.42 3.28 -20.64
C PHE A 159 -5.95 3.62 -20.34
N VAL A 160 -5.01 3.10 -21.13
CA VAL A 160 -3.57 3.31 -20.92
C VAL A 160 -3.21 4.79 -21.05
N THR A 161 -3.82 5.50 -22.01
CA THR A 161 -3.59 6.94 -22.18
C THR A 161 -4.05 7.75 -20.96
N ASN A 162 -5.21 7.41 -20.40
CA ASN A 162 -5.72 8.06 -19.20
C ASN A 162 -4.84 7.78 -17.97
N ALA A 163 -4.43 6.53 -17.78
CA ALA A 163 -3.53 6.13 -16.70
C ALA A 163 -2.20 6.90 -16.78
N LEU A 164 -1.57 6.93 -17.95
CA LEU A 164 -0.32 7.69 -18.18
C LEU A 164 -0.47 9.18 -17.91
N LYS A 165 -1.58 9.79 -18.34
CA LYS A 165 -1.85 11.21 -18.07
C LYS A 165 -2.00 11.47 -16.57
N LYS A 166 -2.70 10.63 -15.84
CA LYS A 166 -2.91 10.80 -14.40
C LYS A 166 -1.61 10.54 -13.62
N LEU A 167 -0.87 9.47 -13.93
CA LEU A 167 0.42 9.15 -13.29
C LEU A 167 1.46 10.23 -13.56
N SER A 168 1.62 10.70 -14.79
CA SER A 168 2.58 11.77 -15.10
C SER A 168 2.25 13.08 -14.37
N MET A 169 0.96 13.41 -14.23
CA MET A 169 0.57 14.57 -13.42
C MET A 169 0.81 14.36 -11.93
N GLU A 170 0.68 13.14 -11.43
CA GLU A 170 0.94 12.84 -10.03
C GLU A 170 2.43 12.87 -9.70
N VAL A 171 3.28 12.27 -10.54
CA VAL A 171 4.75 12.39 -10.41
C VAL A 171 5.19 13.87 -10.39
N LEU A 172 4.59 14.71 -11.25
CA LEU A 172 4.83 16.15 -11.24
C LEU A 172 4.41 16.82 -9.92
N ARG A 173 3.23 16.48 -9.38
CA ARG A 173 2.76 17.03 -8.10
C ARG A 173 3.68 16.62 -6.96
N GLN A 174 4.13 15.38 -6.94
CA GLN A 174 5.09 14.90 -5.95
C GLN A 174 6.43 15.62 -6.06
N GLY A 175 6.94 15.84 -7.28
CA GLY A 175 8.16 16.63 -7.49
C GLY A 175 8.04 18.03 -6.89
N LEU A 176 6.94 18.74 -7.20
CA LEU A 176 6.67 20.08 -6.65
C LEU A 176 6.46 20.09 -5.13
N ARG A 177 5.93 19.01 -4.55
CA ARG A 177 5.79 18.87 -3.10
C ARG A 177 7.15 18.70 -2.43
N GLN A 178 7.98 17.80 -2.96
CA GLN A 178 9.34 17.57 -2.46
C GLN A 178 10.20 18.85 -2.55
N GLU A 179 10.06 19.64 -3.62
CA GLU A 179 10.71 20.96 -3.71
C GLU A 179 10.27 21.90 -2.57
N LYS A 180 8.97 22.01 -2.31
CA LYS A 180 8.43 22.86 -1.23
C LYS A 180 8.88 22.41 0.15
N ASP A 181 9.03 21.11 0.34
CA ASP A 181 9.46 20.51 1.60
C ASP A 181 11.01 20.55 1.77
N GLY A 182 11.73 21.07 0.77
CA GLY A 182 13.19 21.24 0.79
C GLY A 182 13.99 20.00 0.34
N HIS A 183 13.31 18.95 -0.10
CA HIS A 183 13.91 17.72 -0.63
C HIS A 183 14.27 17.85 -2.13
N PHE A 184 15.23 18.73 -2.42
CA PHE A 184 15.60 19.08 -3.81
C PHE A 184 16.10 17.90 -4.65
N ALA A 185 16.85 16.96 -4.06
CA ALA A 185 17.36 15.79 -4.77
C ALA A 185 16.22 14.86 -5.25
N ASP A 186 15.23 14.61 -4.39
CA ASP A 186 14.08 13.78 -4.71
C ASP A 186 13.17 14.48 -5.72
N SER A 187 12.96 15.80 -5.58
CA SER A 187 12.26 16.60 -6.57
C SER A 187 12.92 16.50 -7.95
N LEU A 188 14.23 16.74 -8.02
CA LEU A 188 14.99 16.68 -9.27
C LEU A 188 14.89 15.30 -9.92
N SER A 189 14.98 14.23 -9.13
CA SER A 189 14.83 12.85 -9.60
C SER A 189 13.44 12.62 -10.21
N LEU A 190 12.37 13.03 -9.51
CA LEU A 190 10.99 12.90 -9.99
C LEU A 190 10.75 13.68 -11.29
N LEU A 191 11.22 14.93 -11.36
CA LEU A 191 11.05 15.79 -12.54
C LEU A 191 11.79 15.23 -13.76
N LYS A 192 13.02 14.72 -13.57
CA LYS A 192 13.77 14.06 -14.65
C LYS A 192 13.07 12.81 -15.16
N ASN A 193 12.55 11.98 -14.25
CA ASN A 193 11.88 10.74 -14.60
C ASN A 193 10.54 10.96 -15.32
N VAL A 194 9.81 12.04 -15.05
CA VAL A 194 8.52 12.28 -15.71
C VAL A 194 8.66 12.90 -17.11
N LEU A 195 9.76 13.59 -17.42
CA LEU A 195 9.98 14.30 -18.69
C LEU A 195 9.62 13.49 -19.95
N PRO A 196 10.04 12.22 -20.11
CA PRO A 196 9.76 11.45 -21.33
C PRO A 196 8.26 11.22 -21.59
N PHE A 197 7.42 11.39 -20.57
CA PHE A 197 5.99 11.11 -20.62
C PHE A 197 5.14 12.38 -20.82
N LEU A 198 5.76 13.56 -20.82
CA LEU A 198 5.09 14.84 -20.96
C LEU A 198 4.95 15.25 -22.43
N ASN A 199 3.95 16.09 -22.71
CA ASN A 199 3.89 16.78 -24.00
C ASN A 199 4.95 17.89 -24.07
N VAL A 200 5.27 18.34 -25.29
CA VAL A 200 6.34 19.33 -25.56
C VAL A 200 6.23 20.56 -24.66
N LYS A 201 5.04 21.17 -24.56
CA LYS A 201 4.82 22.38 -23.75
C LYS A 201 5.10 22.16 -22.26
N ARG A 202 4.67 21.02 -21.72
CA ARG A 202 4.92 20.68 -20.30
C ARG A 202 6.37 20.31 -20.06
N ALA A 203 6.99 19.58 -20.99
CA ALA A 203 8.41 19.23 -20.92
C ALA A 203 9.28 20.49 -20.90
N GLU A 204 8.97 21.51 -21.71
CA GLU A 204 9.68 22.80 -21.68
C GLU A 204 9.59 23.50 -20.32
N ILE A 205 8.42 23.50 -19.68
CA ILE A 205 8.22 24.09 -18.36
C ILE A 205 9.04 23.32 -17.31
N VAL A 206 8.98 21.99 -17.35
CA VAL A 206 9.68 21.13 -16.38
C VAL A 206 11.19 21.20 -16.56
N ASN A 207 11.69 21.28 -17.80
CA ASN A 207 13.12 21.48 -18.08
C ASN A 207 13.66 22.76 -17.46
N LYS A 208 12.91 23.88 -17.55
CA LYS A 208 13.31 25.14 -16.91
C LYS A 208 13.38 25.02 -15.40
N GLU A 209 12.47 24.26 -14.80
CA GLU A 209 12.50 24.04 -13.34
C GLU A 209 13.68 23.15 -12.94
N ILE A 210 13.99 22.12 -13.73
CA ILE A 210 15.19 21.27 -13.55
C ILE A 210 16.47 22.12 -13.63
N GLU A 211 16.60 22.97 -14.65
CA GLU A 211 17.76 23.86 -14.82
C GLU A 211 17.94 24.80 -13.62
N LYS A 212 16.85 25.35 -13.10
CA LYS A 212 16.85 26.18 -11.90
C LYS A 212 17.33 25.40 -10.67
N MET A 213 16.84 24.18 -10.47
CA MET A 213 17.25 23.34 -9.33
C MET A 213 18.73 22.89 -9.43
N GLU A 214 19.20 22.54 -10.62
CA GLU A 214 20.60 22.19 -10.86
C GLU A 214 21.54 23.40 -10.65
N GLY A 215 21.09 24.59 -11.03
CA GLY A 215 21.81 25.84 -10.75
C GLY A 215 21.95 26.15 -9.26
N ILE A 216 20.94 25.83 -8.45
CA ILE A 216 20.97 25.98 -6.98
C ILE A 216 21.91 24.95 -6.36
N SER A 217 21.90 23.70 -6.83
CA SER A 217 22.78 22.63 -6.33
C SER A 217 24.27 22.87 -6.61
N ASN A 218 24.60 23.66 -7.63
CA ASN A 218 25.98 24.03 -7.97
C ASN A 218 26.48 25.30 -7.25
N ALA A 219 25.61 25.99 -6.51
CA ALA A 219 25.92 27.21 -5.77
C ALA A 219 26.11 26.99 -4.26
N VAL A 220 25.90 25.75 -3.80
CA VAL A 220 26.17 25.26 -2.43
C VAL A 220 27.43 24.42 -2.45
#